data_AF-A0A368F181-F1
#
_entry.id   AF-A0A368F181-F1
#
_cell.length_a   1.000
_cell.length_b   1.000
_cell.length_c   1.000
_cell.angle_alpha   90.00
_cell.angle_beta   90.00
_cell.angle_gamma   90.00
#
_symmetry.space_group_name_H-M   'P 1'
#
loop_
_entity.id
_entity.type
_entity.pdbx_description
1 polymer ?
#
loop_
_entity_poly.entity_id
_entity_poly.type
_entity_poly.pdbx_seq_one_letter_code
_entity_poly.pdbx_strand_id
1 'polypeptide(L)'
;MLFYESFTHNHEQVEMEWIDTVPPITIMKGNITLPDYVLVDFSASSELRLYPPGIFNELIATFTFQRLYGFYILQVYVPAYISVFISWVSFYLGAEQIPSRTTVGVNSLLALTYV
;
A
#
# COMPACT_ATOMS: atom_id res chain seq x y z
N MET A 1 1.04 1.31 -12.36
CA MET A 1 0.86 1.55 -13.80
C MET A 1 1.86 0.66 -14.53
N LEU A 2 1.44 0.03 -15.62
CA LEU A 2 2.27 -0.70 -16.55
C LEU A 2 2.25 0.04 -17.88
N PHE A 3 3.41 0.16 -18.51
CA PHE A 3 3.59 0.89 -19.75
C PHE A 3 4.10 -0.11 -20.80
N TYR A 4 3.46 -0.10 -21.97
CA TYR A 4 3.85 -0.92 -23.11
C TYR A 4 4.07 0.01 -24.30
N GLU A 5 5.27 -0.01 -24.85
CA GLU A 5 5.66 0.82 -26.00
C GLU A 5 6.57 0.01 -26.94
N SER A 6 6.60 0.40 -28.22
CA SER A 6 7.58 -0.13 -29.17
C SER A 6 8.96 0.47 -28.90
N PHE A 7 9.97 -0.39 -28.74
CA PHE A 7 11.33 0.09 -28.46
C PHE A 7 12.01 0.75 -29.68
N THR A 8 11.72 0.27 -30.90
CA THR A 8 12.46 0.66 -32.12
C THR A 8 11.60 1.35 -33.16
N HIS A 9 10.28 1.14 -33.12
CA HIS A 9 9.37 1.60 -34.16
C HIS A 9 8.55 2.79 -33.68
N ASN A 10 8.54 3.86 -34.47
CA ASN A 10 7.73 5.05 -34.21
C ASN A 10 6.25 4.78 -34.54
N HIS A 11 5.37 5.69 -34.14
CA HIS A 11 3.93 5.61 -34.39
C HIS A 11 3.57 5.45 -35.88
N GLU A 12 4.33 6.08 -36.78
CA GLU A 12 4.12 5.94 -38.24
C GLU A 12 4.40 4.52 -38.78
N GLN A 13 5.19 3.72 -38.05
CA GLN A 13 5.56 2.36 -38.44
C GLN A 13 4.69 1.32 -37.74
N VAL A 14 4.37 1.55 -36.46
CA VAL A 14 3.58 0.65 -35.63
C VAL A 14 2.63 1.47 -34.76
N GLU A 15 1.34 1.21 -34.95
CA GLU A 15 0.27 1.73 -34.10
C GLU A 15 -0.21 0.61 -33.18
N MET A 16 -0.23 0.88 -31.88
CA MET A 16 -0.70 -0.06 -30.86
C MET A 16 -2.00 0.47 -30.29
N GLU A 17 -3.05 -0.35 -30.34
CA GLU A 17 -4.34 -0.01 -29.74
C GLU A 17 -4.80 -1.14 -28.83
N TRP A 18 -5.57 -0.75 -27.82
CA TRP A 18 -6.31 -1.71 -27.03
C TRP A 18 -7.42 -2.32 -27.88
N ILE A 19 -7.65 -3.61 -27.71
CA ILE A 19 -8.73 -4.28 -28.44
C ILE A 19 -10.10 -3.83 -27.91
N ASP A 20 -10.97 -3.34 -28.78
CA ASP A 20 -12.30 -2.84 -28.38
C ASP A 20 -13.35 -3.96 -28.20
N THR A 21 -13.09 -5.15 -28.74
CA THR A 21 -14.07 -6.25 -28.73
C THR A 21 -14.16 -6.97 -27.39
N VAL A 22 -13.15 -6.83 -26.55
CA VAL A 22 -13.07 -7.44 -25.21
C VAL A 22 -12.49 -6.41 -24.25
N PRO A 23 -12.79 -6.50 -22.93
CA PRO A 23 -12.12 -5.64 -21.97
C PRO A 23 -10.60 -5.79 -22.11
N PRO A 24 -9.85 -4.69 -22.28
CA PRO A 24 -8.41 -4.72 -22.56
C PRO A 24 -7.61 -5.41 -21.45
N ILE A 25 -8.15 -5.42 -20.24
CA ILE A 25 -7.59 -6.07 -19.07
C ILE A 25 -8.57 -7.14 -18.61
N THR A 26 -8.20 -8.41 -18.78
CA THR A 26 -8.96 -9.56 -18.27
C THR A 26 -8.22 -10.17 -17.10
N ILE A 27 -8.86 -10.16 -15.93
CA ILE A 27 -8.31 -10.77 -14.72
C ILE A 27 -8.84 -12.19 -14.61
N MET A 28 -7.97 -13.18 -14.83
CA MET A 28 -8.35 -14.60 -14.83
C MET A 28 -8.86 -15.10 -13.46
N LYS A 29 -8.44 -14.46 -12.37
CA LYS A 29 -8.90 -14.76 -11.01
C LYS A 29 -9.91 -13.71 -10.59
N GLY A 30 -11.16 -14.11 -10.36
CA GLY A 30 -12.27 -13.19 -10.03
C GLY A 30 -12.05 -12.31 -8.79
N ASN A 31 -11.03 -12.58 -7.96
CA ASN A 31 -10.60 -11.65 -6.92
C ASN A 31 -9.08 -11.73 -6.72
N ILE A 32 -8.35 -10.64 -7.02
CA ILE A 32 -6.95 -10.48 -6.65
C ILE A 32 -6.93 -9.92 -5.23
N THR A 33 -6.88 -10.82 -4.26
CA THR A 33 -6.60 -10.49 -2.85
C THR A 33 -5.12 -10.72 -2.60
N LEU A 34 -4.35 -9.63 -2.49
CA LEU A 34 -3.00 -9.70 -1.92
C LEU A 34 -3.11 -9.61 -0.39
N PRO A 35 -2.11 -10.10 0.37
CA PRO A 35 -2.14 -10.05 1.83
C PRO A 35 -2.35 -8.64 2.39
N ASP A 36 -1.71 -7.63 1.78
CA ASP A 36 -1.72 -6.25 2.25
C ASP A 36 -2.51 -5.30 1.33
N TYR A 37 -3.01 -5.77 0.18
CA TYR A 37 -3.63 -4.93 -0.83
C TYR A 37 -4.81 -5.62 -1.52
N VAL A 38 -5.81 -4.83 -1.87
CA VAL A 38 -6.94 -5.25 -2.70
C VAL A 38 -6.90 -4.43 -3.98
N LEU A 39 -7.07 -5.10 -5.12
CA LEU A 39 -7.29 -4.40 -6.38
C LEU A 39 -8.70 -3.80 -6.37
N VAL A 40 -8.80 -2.47 -6.45
CA VAL A 40 -10.06 -1.74 -6.41
C VAL A 40 -10.55 -1.39 -7.80
N ASP A 41 -9.63 -0.97 -8.66
CA ASP A 41 -9.95 -0.50 -10.00
C ASP A 41 -8.81 -0.79 -10.96
N PHE A 42 -9.14 -0.92 -12.23
CA PHE A 42 -8.17 -1.06 -13.31
C PHE A 42 -8.68 -0.38 -14.57
N SER A 43 -7.80 0.37 -15.24
CA SER A 43 -8.14 1.08 -16.47
C SER A 43 -7.03 0.92 -17.49
N ALA A 44 -7.41 0.98 -18.77
CA ALA A 44 -6.51 0.93 -19.89
C ALA A 44 -6.64 2.25 -20.67
N SER A 45 -5.52 2.87 -20.98
CA SER A 45 -5.45 4.06 -21.83
C SER A 45 -4.32 3.92 -22.84
N SER A 46 -4.37 4.71 -23.90
CA SER A 46 -3.30 4.86 -24.89
C SER A 46 -2.94 6.34 -24.95
N GLU A 47 -1.65 6.64 -24.98
CA GLU A 47 -1.12 8.00 -25.10
C GLU A 47 -0.01 8.06 -26.14
N LEU A 48 0.07 9.18 -26.86
CA LEU A 48 1.18 9.47 -27.77
C LEU A 48 2.24 10.27 -27.02
N ARG A 49 3.46 9.72 -26.91
CA ARG A 49 4.61 10.42 -26.32
C ARG A 49 5.60 10.86 -27.38
N LEU A 50 6.11 12.07 -27.20
CA LEU A 50 7.21 12.61 -28.01
C LEU A 50 8.55 12.27 -27.34
N TYR A 51 9.39 11.54 -28.06
CA TYR A 51 10.78 11.25 -27.71
C TYR A 51 11.74 11.87 -28.73
N PRO A 52 13.05 12.00 -28.42
CA PRO A 52 14.02 12.55 -29.37
C PRO A 52 14.05 11.87 -30.77
N PRO A 53 13.88 10.53 -30.90
CA PRO A 53 13.82 9.89 -32.21
C PRO A 53 12.45 9.94 -32.91
N GLY A 54 11.38 10.45 -32.26
CA GLY A 54 10.06 10.58 -32.86
C GLY A 54 8.90 10.46 -31.89
N ILE A 55 7.67 10.34 -32.43
CA ILE A 55 6.45 10.10 -31.66
C ILE A 55 6.23 8.60 -31.54
N PHE A 56 5.98 8.13 -30.33
CA PHE A 56 5.72 6.73 -30.00
C PHE A 56 4.34 6.60 -29.37
N ASN A 57 3.70 5.46 -29.62
CA ASN A 57 2.43 5.11 -29.01
C ASN A 57 2.70 4.24 -27.76
N GLU A 58 2.18 4.69 -26.62
CA GLU A 58 2.32 4.04 -25.32
C GLU A 58 0.96 3.56 -24.84
N LEU A 59 0.83 2.25 -24.63
CA LEU A 59 -0.31 1.63 -23.98
C LEU A 59 -0.08 1.58 -22.47
N ILE A 60 -1.01 2.16 -21.73
CA ILE A 60 -0.93 2.30 -20.28
C ILE A 60 -2.02 1.43 -19.65
N ALA A 61 -1.61 0.49 -18.80
CA ALA A 61 -2.51 -0.26 -17.94
C ALA A 61 -2.34 0.22 -16.49
N THR A 62 -3.38 0.87 -15.96
CA THR A 62 -3.40 1.39 -14.60
C THR A 62 -4.12 0.41 -13.70
N PHE A 63 -3.50 0.05 -12.58
CA PHE A 63 -4.06 -0.80 -11.54
C PHE A 63 -4.05 -0.02 -10.23
N THR A 64 -5.23 0.17 -9.64
CA THR A 64 -5.43 0.90 -8.40
C THR A 64 -5.58 -0.09 -7.26
N PHE A 65 -4.57 -0.15 -6.40
CA PHE A 65 -4.57 -1.00 -5.21
C PHE A 65 -4.88 -0.18 -3.96
N GLN A 66 -5.83 -0.65 -3.15
CA GLN A 66 -6.10 -0.10 -1.83
C GLN A 66 -5.42 -0.96 -0.77
N ARG A 67 -4.74 -0.30 0.17
CA ARG A 67 -4.04 -0.97 1.27
C ARG A 67 -5.03 -1.46 2.33
N LEU A 68 -4.86 -2.70 2.78
CA LEU A 68 -5.57 -3.29 3.90
C LEU A 68 -4.84 -2.95 5.20
N TYR A 69 -5.49 -2.23 6.12
CA TYR A 69 -4.89 -1.82 7.39
C TYR A 69 -5.25 -2.74 8.56
N GLY A 70 -6.15 -3.71 8.38
CA GLY A 70 -6.71 -4.52 9.47
C GLY A 70 -5.63 -5.21 10.31
N PHE A 71 -4.68 -5.88 9.65
CA PHE A 71 -3.57 -6.55 10.33
C PHE A 71 -2.63 -5.57 11.04
N TYR A 72 -2.32 -4.45 10.39
CA TYR A 72 -1.45 -3.41 10.95
C TYR A 72 -2.08 -2.73 12.19
N ILE A 73 -3.40 -2.55 12.20
CA ILE A 73 -4.14 -2.06 13.37
C ILE A 73 -4.02 -3.03 14.53
N LEU A 74 -4.24 -4.33 14.30
CA LEU A 74 -4.20 -5.33 15.35
C LEU A 74 -2.79 -5.57 15.90
N GLN A 75 -1.74 -5.50 15.06
CA GLN A 75 -0.37 -5.76 15.49
C GLN A 75 0.39 -4.55 16.04
N VAL A 76 0.12 -3.35 15.52
CA VAL A 76 0.90 -2.15 15.91
C VAL A 76 0.07 -1.22 16.79
N TYR A 77 -1.14 -0.86 16.32
CA TYR A 77 -1.95 0.11 17.05
C TYR A 77 -2.49 -0.47 18.35
N VAL A 78 -3.05 -1.68 18.35
CA VAL A 78 -3.62 -2.28 19.57
C VAL A 78 -2.56 -2.43 20.68
N PRO A 79 -1.36 -3.00 20.45
CA PRO A 79 -0.34 -3.08 21.49
C PRO A 79 0.15 -1.71 21.96
N ALA A 80 0.29 -0.74 21.05
CA ALA A 80 0.66 0.63 21.42
C ALA A 80 -0.39 1.28 22.33
N TYR A 81 -1.68 1.15 22.01
CA TYR A 81 -2.76 1.65 22.85
C TYR A 81 -2.77 0.99 24.23
N ILE A 82 -2.60 -0.34 24.29
CA ILE A 82 -2.52 -1.07 25.56
C ILE A 82 -1.35 -0.55 26.40
N SER A 83 -0.18 -0.32 25.79
CA SER A 83 0.98 0.25 26.50
C SER A 83 0.69 1.65 27.08
N VAL A 84 0.01 2.51 26.33
CA VAL A 84 -0.42 3.83 26.83
C VAL A 84 -1.38 3.67 28.03
N PHE A 85 -2.36 2.78 27.97
CA PHE A 85 -3.27 2.54 29.09
C PHE A 85 -2.55 1.98 30.33
N ILE A 86 -1.61 1.05 30.15
CA ILE A 86 -0.79 0.52 31.25
C ILE A 86 0.06 1.63 31.88
N SER A 87 0.60 2.55 31.08
CA SER A 87 1.34 3.70 31.61
C SER A 87 0.48 4.57 32.54
N TRP A 88 -0.83 4.69 32.29
CA TRP A 88 -1.74 5.46 33.13
C TRP A 88 -2.05 4.79 34.47
N VAL A 89 -1.93 3.46 34.57
CA VAL A 89 -2.08 2.73 35.85
C VAL A 89 -1.04 3.20 36.88
N SER A 90 0.11 3.71 36.43
CA SER A 90 1.13 4.33 37.30
C SER A 90 0.65 5.56 38.07
N PHE A 91 -0.44 6.22 37.63
CA PHE A 91 -1.07 7.35 38.34
C PHE A 91 -2.03 6.90 39.45
N TYR A 92 -2.57 5.67 39.37
CA TYR A 92 -3.47 5.11 40.39
C TYR A 92 -2.73 4.46 41.56
N LEU A 93 -1.43 4.17 41.40
CA LEU A 93 -0.58 3.64 42.47
C LEU A 93 -0.31 4.71 43.53
N GLY A 94 -0.55 4.36 44.80
CA GLY A 94 -0.32 5.24 45.94
C GLY A 94 1.14 5.72 46.02
N ALA A 95 1.34 6.95 46.52
CA ALA A 95 2.63 7.65 46.53
C ALA A 95 3.76 6.90 47.25
N GLU A 96 3.43 5.92 48.09
CA GLU A 96 4.37 5.10 48.87
C GLU A 96 5.09 4.03 48.03
N GLN A 97 4.56 3.66 46.86
CA GLN A 97 5.08 2.55 46.03
C GLN A 97 5.91 3.06 44.83
N ILE A 98 6.98 3.80 45.12
CA ILE A 98 7.92 4.36 44.12
C ILE A 98 8.54 3.30 43.19
N PRO A 99 9.00 2.11 43.65
CA PRO A 99 9.65 1.12 42.80
C PRO A 99 8.72 0.58 41.70
N SER A 100 7.47 0.29 42.07
CA SER A 100 6.47 -0.26 41.16
C SER A 100 6.10 0.71 40.04
N ARG A 101 6.08 2.03 40.32
CA ARG A 101 5.80 3.05 39.30
C ARG A 101 6.92 3.13 38.24
N THR A 102 8.17 3.09 38.68
CA THR A 102 9.34 3.12 37.78
C THR A 102 9.39 1.88 36.89
N THR A 103 9.15 0.69 37.44
CA THR A 103 9.14 -0.57 36.66
C THR A 103 8.03 -0.59 35.61
N VAL A 104 6.81 -0.15 35.95
CA VAL A 104 5.70 -0.09 34.99
C VAL A 104 5.99 0.92 33.86
N GLY A 105 6.55 2.09 34.18
CA GLY A 105 6.92 3.09 33.18
C GLY A 105 8.01 2.61 32.23
N VAL A 106 9.09 2.02 32.76
CA VAL A 106 10.20 1.49 31.94
C VAL A 106 9.74 0.33 31.07
N ASN A 107 8.96 -0.62 31.61
CA ASN A 107 8.45 -1.74 30.82
C ASN A 107 7.46 -1.30 29.73
N SER A 108 6.66 -0.25 29.97
CA SER A 108 5.75 0.30 28.94
C SER A 108 6.52 0.99 27.82
N LEU A 109 7.58 1.75 28.16
CA LEU A 109 8.47 2.37 27.17
C LEU A 109 9.22 1.30 26.36
N LEU A 110 9.73 0.28 27.04
CA LEU A 110 10.41 -0.85 26.41
C LEU A 110 9.48 -1.64 25.48
N ALA A 111 8.23 -1.85 25.88
CA ALA A 111 7.22 -2.47 25.05
C ALA A 111 6.89 -1.64 23.79
N LEU A 112 6.96 -0.31 23.87
CA LEU A 112 6.77 0.56 22.70
C LEU A 112 7.96 0.55 21.73
N THR A 113 9.19 0.33 22.22
CA THR A 113 10.38 0.26 21.36
C THR A 113 10.57 -1.09 20.68
N TYR A 114 9.96 -2.16 21.19
CA TYR A 114 10.00 -3.50 20.59
C TYR A 114 8.79 -3.82 19.70
N VAL A 115 7.80 -2.92 19.63
CA VAL A 115 6.70 -2.94 18.64
C VAL A 115 7.18 -2.22 17.38
#